data_AF-A0AAW2RMM2-F1
#
_entry.id   AF-A0AAW2RMM2-F1
#
_cell.length_a   1.000
_cell.length_b   1.000
_cell.length_c   1.000
_cell.angle_alpha   90.00
_cell.angle_beta   90.00
_cell.angle_gamma   90.00
#
_symmetry.space_group_name_H-M   'P 1'
#
loop_
_entity.id
_entity.type
_entity.pdbx_description
1 polymer ?
#
loop_
_entity_poly.entity_id
_entity_poly.type
_entity_poly.pdbx_seq_one_letter_code
_entity_poly.pdbx_strand_id
1 'polypeptide(L)'
;MMQKRFSQLGGLQLDRDARTLVSHFSSMTQRTVRDKFSRLTQMATILNLEKVSEILDFWGENSGPMTWRLTPAEVRRVLGLRVDFKPEAIAALKL
;
A
#
# COMPACT_ATOMS: atom_id res chain seq x y z
N MET A 1 -2.79 -18.97 8.20
CA MET A 1 -3.41 -17.63 8.41
C MET A 1 -3.99 -17.19 7.07
N MET A 2 -5.29 -16.93 6.98
CA MET A 2 -5.95 -16.58 5.71
C MET A 2 -5.57 -15.15 5.30
N GLN A 3 -4.87 -14.98 4.19
CA GLN A 3 -4.56 -13.65 3.63
C GLN A 3 -5.80 -13.11 2.90
N LYS A 4 -6.23 -11.88 3.24
CA LYS A 4 -7.28 -11.19 2.49
C LYS A 4 -6.81 -10.94 1.06
N ARG A 5 -7.70 -11.16 0.10
CA ARG A 5 -7.54 -10.82 -1.32
C ARG A 5 -8.33 -9.56 -1.62
N PHE A 6 -7.85 -8.75 -2.56
CA PHE A 6 -8.43 -7.45 -2.88
C PHE A 6 -8.77 -7.37 -4.36
N SER A 7 -9.92 -6.78 -4.68
CA SER A 7 -10.18 -6.12 -5.96
C SER A 7 -9.79 -4.64 -5.85
N GLN A 8 -9.91 -3.88 -6.94
CA GLN A 8 -9.71 -2.42 -6.90
C GLN A 8 -10.63 -1.74 -5.87
N LEU A 9 -11.92 -2.08 -5.87
CA LEU A 9 -12.88 -1.56 -4.89
C LEU A 9 -12.55 -2.00 -3.45
N GLY A 10 -12.02 -3.21 -3.28
CA GLY A 10 -11.52 -3.67 -1.98
C GLY A 10 -10.31 -2.86 -1.49
N GLY A 11 -9.41 -2.49 -2.40
CA GLY A 11 -8.29 -1.58 -2.11
C GLY A 11 -8.77 -0.20 -1.65
N LEU A 12 -9.75 0.35 -2.36
CA LEU A 12 -10.37 1.64 -1.99
C LEU A 12 -11.02 1.60 -0.60
N GLN A 13 -11.72 0.50 -0.27
CA GLN A 13 -12.29 0.32 1.08
C GLN A 13 -11.19 0.29 2.14
N LEU A 14 -10.09 -0.42 1.91
CA LEU A 14 -8.97 -0.46 2.86
C LEU A 14 -8.34 0.93 3.06
N ASP A 15 -8.17 1.72 2.00
CA ASP A 15 -7.67 3.09 2.11
C ASP A 15 -8.56 3.95 3.01
N ARG A 16 -9.88 3.87 2.84
CA ARG A 16 -10.86 4.56 3.68
C ARG A 16 -10.77 4.10 5.14
N ASP A 17 -10.67 2.80 5.38
CA ASP A 17 -10.56 2.24 6.73
C ASP A 17 -9.24 2.68 7.40
N ALA A 18 -8.13 2.64 6.67
CA ALA A 18 -6.82 3.08 7.15
C ALA A 18 -6.83 4.56 7.55
N ARG A 19 -7.42 5.45 6.74
CA ARG A 19 -7.59 6.87 7.08
C ARG A 19 -8.46 7.06 8.32
N THR A 20 -9.54 6.30 8.44
CA THR A 20 -10.45 6.34 9.59
C THR A 20 -9.72 5.93 10.87
N LEU A 21 -8.94 4.84 10.82
CA LEU A 21 -8.13 4.40 11.96
C LEU A 21 -7.09 5.45 12.35
N VAL A 22 -6.33 5.99 11.40
CA VAL A 22 -5.33 7.03 11.66
C VAL A 22 -5.98 8.25 12.32
N SER A 23 -7.13 8.70 11.82
CA SER A 23 -7.87 9.84 12.38
C SER A 23 -8.33 9.56 13.81
N HIS A 24 -8.92 8.39 14.05
CA HIS A 24 -9.38 7.98 15.37
C HIS A 24 -8.25 7.98 16.40
N PHE A 25 -7.14 7.28 16.13
CA PHE A 25 -6.01 7.23 17.05
C PHE A 25 -5.30 8.57 17.21
N SER A 26 -5.29 9.42 16.17
CA SER A 26 -4.76 10.78 16.29
C SER A 26 -5.56 11.63 17.27
N SER A 27 -6.87 11.39 17.42
CA SER A 27 -7.71 12.13 18.38
C SER A 27 -7.49 11.71 19.83
N MET A 28 -6.88 10.55 20.08
CA MET A 28 -6.67 9.97 21.41
C MET A 28 -5.33 10.35 22.05
N THR A 29 -4.48 11.09 21.34
CA THR A 29 -3.15 11.47 21.83
C THR A 29 -2.67 12.80 21.24
N GLN A 30 -1.81 13.50 21.96
CA GLN A 30 -1.14 14.71 21.48
C GLN A 30 0.09 14.41 20.59
N ARG A 31 0.52 13.15 20.52
CA ARG A 31 1.68 12.72 19.71
C ARG A 31 1.24 12.27 18.32
N THR A 32 2.09 12.49 17.32
CA THR A 32 1.84 11.94 15.97
C THR A 32 1.81 10.41 15.98
N VAL A 33 0.78 9.83 15.37
CA VAL A 33 0.64 8.38 15.18
C VAL A 33 0.95 7.94 13.73
N ARG A 34 1.15 8.89 12.80
CA ARG A 34 1.28 8.59 11.36
C ARG A 34 2.35 7.55 11.07
N ASP A 35 3.52 7.65 11.70
CA ASP A 35 4.61 6.69 11.51
C ASP A 35 4.23 5.27 11.90
N LYS A 36 3.36 5.09 12.90
CA LYS A 36 2.87 3.77 13.33
C LYS A 36 1.96 3.11 12.30
N PHE A 37 1.29 3.92 11.47
CA PHE A 37 0.41 3.46 10.40
C PHE A 37 1.07 3.47 9.01
N SER A 38 2.29 3.99 8.88
CA SER A 38 2.99 4.19 7.61
C SER A 38 2.99 2.96 6.69
N ARG A 39 3.28 1.77 7.24
CA ARG A 39 3.26 0.52 6.47
C ARG A 39 1.86 0.15 5.98
N LEU A 40 0.83 0.33 6.81
CA LEU A 40 -0.56 0.05 6.42
C LEU A 40 -1.04 1.02 5.33
N THR A 41 -0.72 2.32 5.47
CA THR A 41 -1.09 3.32 4.46
C THR A 41 -0.35 3.09 3.15
N GLN A 42 0.93 2.71 3.18
CA GLN A 42 1.69 2.33 1.97
C GLN A 42 1.11 1.08 1.30
N MET A 43 0.69 0.08 2.08
CA MET A 43 -0.01 -1.08 1.55
C MET A 43 -1.34 -0.68 0.89
N ALA A 44 -2.13 0.20 1.52
CA ALA A 44 -3.37 0.70 0.95
C ALA A 44 -3.14 1.45 -0.38
N THR A 45 -2.09 2.29 -0.47
CA THR A 45 -1.68 2.93 -1.72
C THR A 45 -1.42 1.90 -2.83
N ILE A 46 -0.62 0.87 -2.56
CA ILE A 46 -0.32 -0.20 -3.54
C ILE A 46 -1.60 -0.92 -4.00
N LEU A 47 -2.49 -1.23 -3.05
CA LEU A 47 -3.72 -1.98 -3.34
C LEU A 47 -4.75 -1.15 -4.12
N ASN A 48 -4.60 0.18 -4.15
CA ASN A 48 -5.48 1.10 -4.86
C ASN A 48 -4.96 1.50 -6.26
N LEU A 49 -3.82 0.96 -6.71
CA LEU A 49 -3.29 1.19 -8.06
C LEU A 49 -4.22 0.57 -9.11
N GLU A 50 -4.39 1.21 -10.27
CA GLU A 50 -5.17 0.65 -11.37
C GLU A 50 -4.35 -0.39 -12.15
N LYS A 51 -3.03 -0.20 -12.21
CA LYS A 51 -2.10 -1.10 -12.93
C LYS A 51 -0.86 -1.40 -12.11
N VAL A 52 -0.29 -2.59 -12.32
CA VAL A 52 0.95 -3.04 -11.65
C VAL A 52 2.12 -2.06 -11.88
N SER A 53 2.22 -1.45 -13.06
CA SER A 53 3.33 -0.55 -13.42
C SER A 53 3.29 0.80 -12.70
N GLU A 54 2.12 1.25 -12.23
CA GLU A 54 1.97 2.56 -11.57
C GLU A 54 2.79 2.66 -10.29
N ILE A 55 3.18 1.53 -9.67
CA ILE A 55 4.09 1.55 -8.53
C ILE A 55 5.42 2.24 -8.85
N LEU A 56 5.85 2.20 -10.11
CA LEU A 56 7.11 2.83 -10.56
C LEU A 56 7.03 4.36 -10.52
N ASP A 57 5.83 4.94 -10.58
CA ASP A 57 5.61 6.38 -10.45
C ASP A 57 5.80 6.87 -9.00
N PHE A 58 5.85 5.93 -8.05
CA PHE A 58 6.00 6.23 -6.62
C PHE A 58 7.25 5.59 -6.02
N TRP A 59 8.08 4.87 -6.78
CA TRP A 59 9.17 4.05 -6.25
C TRP A 59 10.55 4.58 -6.64
N GLY A 60 11.56 4.31 -5.79
CA GLY A 60 12.94 4.74 -6.03
C GLY A 60 13.06 6.26 -6.14
N GLU A 61 13.69 6.73 -7.21
CA GLU A 61 13.87 8.16 -7.49
C GLU A 61 12.54 8.91 -7.67
N ASN A 62 11.47 8.21 -8.05
CA ASN A 62 10.13 8.78 -8.24
C ASN A 62 9.31 8.85 -6.94
N SER A 63 9.87 8.43 -5.80
CA SER A 63 9.14 8.41 -4.53
C SER A 63 8.77 9.79 -3.98
N GLY A 64 9.38 10.85 -4.50
CA GLY A 64 9.14 12.22 -4.05
C GLY A 64 9.33 12.34 -2.53
N PRO A 65 8.37 12.91 -1.78
CA PRO A 65 8.48 13.03 -0.33
C PRO A 65 8.18 11.73 0.44
N MET A 66 7.68 10.67 -0.22
CA MET A 66 7.30 9.42 0.45
C MET A 66 8.55 8.58 0.76
N THR A 67 8.88 8.44 2.04
CA THR A 67 9.85 7.43 2.48
C THR A 67 9.19 6.06 2.59
N TRP A 68 9.51 5.14 1.68
CA TRP A 68 9.03 3.75 1.75
C TRP A 68 9.55 3.01 2.98
N ARG A 69 8.64 2.30 3.65
CA ARG A 69 8.89 1.43 4.82
C ARG A 69 8.67 -0.05 4.48
N LEU A 70 8.38 -0.34 3.21
CA LEU A 70 8.26 -1.67 2.65
C LEU A 70 9.52 -1.98 1.84
N THR A 71 10.02 -3.21 1.91
CA THR A 71 11.08 -3.67 1.02
C THR A 71 10.53 -4.01 -0.38
N PRO A 72 11.36 -4.09 -1.44
CA PRO A 72 10.91 -4.54 -2.76
C PRO A 72 10.13 -5.86 -2.73
N ALA A 73 10.55 -6.81 -1.91
CA ALA A 73 9.88 -8.10 -1.75
C ALA A 73 8.50 -7.97 -1.09
N GLU A 74 8.35 -7.05 -0.12
CA GLU A 74 7.07 -6.75 0.50
C GLU A 74 6.12 -6.06 -0.48
N VAL A 75 6.61 -5.12 -1.30
CA VAL A 75 5.80 -4.48 -2.35
C VAL A 75 5.24 -5.53 -3.32
N ARG A 76 6.08 -6.44 -3.82
CA ARG A 76 5.63 -7.53 -4.70
C ARG A 76 4.58 -8.41 -4.02
N ARG A 77 4.76 -8.70 -2.72
CA ARG A 77 3.79 -9.48 -1.94
C ARG A 77 2.44 -8.77 -1.83
N VAL A 78 2.45 -7.45 -1.59
CA VAL A 78 1.22 -6.64 -1.49
C VAL A 78 0.52 -6.53 -2.84
N LEU A 79 1.27 -6.27 -3.93
CA LEU A 79 0.72 -6.32 -5.30
C LEU A 79 0.06 -7.68 -5.58
N GLY A 80 0.66 -8.78 -5.11
CA GLY A 80 0.11 -10.12 -5.26
C GLY A 80 -1.17 -10.40 -4.47
N LEU A 81 -1.62 -9.48 -3.60
CA LEU A 81 -2.93 -9.59 -2.94
C LEU A 81 -4.07 -9.12 -3.86
N ARG A 82 -3.78 -8.38 -4.94
CA ARG A 82 -4.77 -7.99 -5.96
C ARG A 82 -5.08 -9.16 -6.87
N VAL A 83 -6.37 -9.50 -6.96
CA VAL A 83 -6.85 -10.69 -7.71
C VAL A 83 -6.74 -10.52 -9.22
N ASP A 84 -6.69 -9.29 -9.69
CA ASP A 84 -6.65 -8.89 -11.10
C ASP A 84 -5.23 -8.59 -11.61
N PHE A 85 -4.24 -8.56 -10.71
CA PHE A 85 -2.83 -8.36 -11.09
C PHE A 85 -2.15 -9.68 -11.43
N LYS A 86 -1.59 -9.75 -12.64
CA LYS A 86 -0.90 -10.94 -13.13
C LYS A 86 0.45 -11.14 -12.43
N PRO A 87 0.76 -12.34 -11.91
CA PRO A 87 2.05 -12.61 -11.24
C PRO A 87 3.26 -12.29 -12.10
N GLU A 88 3.19 -12.50 -13.42
CA GLU A 88 4.26 -12.25 -14.36
C GLU A 88 4.56 -10.74 -14.49
N ALA A 89 3.51 -9.91 -14.49
CA ALA A 89 3.66 -8.46 -14.50
C ALA A 89 4.33 -7.96 -13.21
N ILE A 90 3.98 -8.54 -12.05
CA ILE A 90 4.59 -8.20 -10.76
C ILE A 90 6.06 -8.64 -10.74
N ALA A 91 6.39 -9.81 -11.29
CA ALA A 91 7.75 -10.32 -11.35
C ALA A 91 8.64 -9.45 -12.27
N ALA A 92 8.10 -8.93 -13.37
CA ALA A 92 8.82 -8.10 -14.33
C ALA A 92 9.20 -6.69 -13.82
N LEU A 93 8.62 -6.23 -12.70
CA LEU A 93 8.95 -4.93 -12.12
C LEU A 93 10.44 -4.83 -11.72
N LYS A 94 11.02 -3.64 -11.91
CA LYS A 94 12.36 -3.29 -11.40
C LYS A 94 12.18 -2.31 -10.24
N LEU A 95 12.17 -2.86 -9.03
CA LEU A 95 12.03 -2.17 -7.75
C LEU A 95 13.37 -2.14 -7.02
#